data_AF-E3N220-F1
#
_entry.id   AF-E3N220-F1
#
_cell.length_a   1.000
_cell.length_b   1.000
_cell.length_c   1.000
_cell.angle_alpha   90.00
_cell.angle_beta   90.00
_cell.angle_gamma   90.00
#
_symmetry.space_group_name_H-M   'P 1'
#
loop_
_entity.id
_entity.type
_entity.pdbx_description
1 polymer ?
#
loop_
_entity_poly.entity_id
_entity_poly.type
_entity_poly.pdbx_seq_one_letter_code
_entity_poly.pdbx_strand_id
1 'polypeptide(L)'
;MPLPLSYPSLKCVLEHLEAVKRAHIIARSPCLQKIDKLIPLCLGNLTINTDCFKNGLTINKLSIKCEKIVVQFKMNGKTFSRQMSVSLEVKMKKLINSYLCGKSKILVDKFQLSSKFHVHSLLPNLLPVNLKFRVNSLDAVSHEDFETVIPYIDHRSFPLKYVDTTIANTKTFDDQVVKSAETLVLNMCHNRIVTIENLKKLNNKTVVLQSLWKFRVDIVPLIKYHIKTKKDIRTTFVNSTDDKDLIDSMLHKFELEFGEFQCNLDGVNKRFIPGSSKFSIPINNESRIQVYAIEEPEEAFLYKIIVKPVP
;
A
#
# COMPACT_ATOMS: atom_id res chain seq x y z
N MET A 1 -30.40 -31.11 25.95
CA MET A 1 -29.58 -29.91 25.66
C MET A 1 -28.30 -30.37 24.98
N PRO A 2 -27.84 -29.74 23.90
CA PRO A 2 -26.54 -30.05 23.31
C PRO A 2 -25.43 -29.75 24.31
N LEU A 3 -24.38 -30.58 24.30
CA LEU A 3 -23.20 -30.38 25.16
C LEU A 3 -22.54 -29.03 24.85
N PRO A 4 -22.15 -28.24 25.86
CA PRO A 4 -21.43 -26.99 25.63
C PRO A 4 -20.08 -27.29 24.97
N LEU A 5 -19.63 -26.38 24.09
CA LEU A 5 -18.33 -26.52 23.45
C LEU A 5 -17.21 -26.53 24.49
N SER A 6 -16.23 -27.43 24.29
CA SER A 6 -15.00 -27.43 25.07
C SER A 6 -14.20 -26.15 24.84
N TYR A 7 -13.33 -25.81 25.79
CA TYR A 7 -12.48 -24.62 25.69
C TYR A 7 -11.59 -24.62 24.41
N PRO A 8 -10.91 -25.73 24.02
CA PRO A 8 -10.19 -25.79 22.75
C PRO A 8 -11.08 -25.59 21.52
N SER A 9 -12.27 -26.20 21.49
CA SER A 9 -13.21 -26.06 20.38
C SER A 9 -13.67 -24.61 20.23
N LEU A 10 -14.01 -23.96 21.34
CA LEU A 10 -14.43 -22.56 21.37
C LEU A 10 -13.32 -21.62 20.90
N LYS A 11 -12.07 -21.88 21.31
CA LYS A 11 -10.89 -21.15 20.84
C LYS A 11 -10.74 -21.25 19.32
N CYS A 12 -10.83 -22.46 18.78
CA CYS A 12 -10.72 -22.71 17.34
C CYS A 12 -11.82 -21.98 16.54
N VAL A 13 -13.06 -22.03 17.01
CA VAL A 13 -14.19 -21.34 16.36
C VAL A 13 -13.97 -19.82 16.36
N LEU A 14 -13.59 -19.24 17.49
CA LEU A 14 -13.35 -17.80 17.61
C LEU A 14 -12.14 -17.32 16.77
N GLU A 15 -11.14 -18.16 16.59
CA GLU A 15 -9.96 -17.84 15.77
C GLU A 15 -10.31 -17.66 14.28
N HIS A 16 -11.23 -18.48 13.77
CA HIS A 16 -11.64 -18.46 12.36
C HIS A 16 -12.88 -17.59 12.10
N LEU A 17 -13.46 -17.01 13.14
CA LEU A 17 -14.59 -16.12 13.02
C LEU A 17 -14.13 -14.75 12.50
N GLU A 18 -14.86 -14.19 11.53
CA GLU A 18 -14.61 -12.86 11.00
C GLU A 18 -14.55 -11.82 12.14
N ALA A 19 -13.53 -10.96 12.12
CA ALA A 19 -13.14 -10.10 13.24
C ALA A 19 -14.27 -9.21 13.78
N VAL A 20 -15.09 -8.62 12.90
CA VAL A 20 -16.21 -7.75 13.30
C VAL A 20 -17.32 -8.56 13.94
N LYS A 21 -17.69 -9.70 13.36
CA LYS A 21 -18.68 -10.63 13.96
C LYS A 21 -18.21 -11.13 15.32
N ARG A 22 -16.92 -11.46 15.43
CA ARG A 22 -16.30 -11.86 16.70
C ARG A 22 -16.41 -10.75 17.73
N ALA A 23 -16.00 -9.53 17.41
CA ALA A 23 -16.11 -8.39 18.32
C ALA A 23 -17.55 -8.20 18.84
N HIS A 24 -18.55 -8.34 17.97
CA HIS A 24 -19.96 -8.26 18.36
C HIS A 24 -20.38 -9.35 19.36
N ILE A 25 -19.99 -10.61 19.12
CA ILE A 25 -20.30 -11.73 20.03
C ILE A 25 -19.60 -11.55 21.38
N ILE A 26 -18.31 -11.20 21.37
CA ILE A 26 -17.50 -11.00 22.56
C ILE A 26 -18.03 -9.84 23.42
N ALA A 27 -18.50 -8.76 22.81
CA ALA A 27 -19.07 -7.62 23.53
C ALA A 27 -20.31 -7.99 24.36
N ARG A 28 -21.03 -9.05 23.99
CA ARG A 28 -22.26 -9.51 24.67
C ARG A 28 -22.03 -10.67 25.64
N SER A 29 -20.79 -11.17 25.74
CA SER A 29 -20.46 -12.35 26.53
C SER A 29 -19.17 -12.20 27.34
N PRO A 30 -19.26 -11.84 28.64
CA PRO A 30 -18.09 -11.62 29.49
C PRO A 30 -17.17 -12.85 29.64
N CYS A 31 -17.73 -14.06 29.58
CA CYS A 31 -16.92 -15.28 29.67
C CYS A 31 -16.00 -15.44 28.44
N LEU A 32 -16.49 -15.09 27.25
CA LEU A 32 -15.70 -15.16 26.03
C LEU A 32 -14.62 -14.07 25.94
N GLN A 33 -14.82 -12.92 26.58
CA GLN A 33 -13.82 -11.84 26.62
C GLN A 33 -12.47 -12.29 27.18
N LYS A 34 -12.46 -13.21 28.16
CA LYS A 34 -11.21 -13.75 28.71
C LYS A 34 -10.45 -14.59 27.70
N ILE A 35 -11.18 -15.41 26.94
CA ILE A 35 -10.61 -16.34 25.94
C ILE A 35 -10.13 -15.56 24.71
N ASP A 36 -10.94 -14.60 24.28
CA ASP A 36 -10.71 -13.77 23.11
C ASP A 36 -9.39 -12.98 23.15
N LYS A 37 -8.93 -12.57 24.34
CA LYS A 37 -7.62 -11.90 24.52
C LYS A 37 -6.43 -12.79 24.13
N LEU A 38 -6.57 -14.11 24.26
CA LEU A 38 -5.50 -15.07 23.97
C LEU A 38 -5.40 -15.40 22.48
N ILE A 39 -6.49 -15.20 21.74
CA ILE A 39 -6.58 -15.56 20.33
C ILE A 39 -6.15 -14.36 19.48
N PRO A 40 -5.23 -14.55 18.50
CA PRO A 40 -4.86 -13.51 17.57
C PRO A 40 -6.07 -12.85 16.88
N LEU A 41 -5.90 -11.57 16.56
CA LEU A 41 -6.85 -10.83 15.73
C LEU A 41 -6.31 -10.78 14.30
N CYS A 42 -6.99 -11.45 13.37
CA CYS A 42 -6.62 -11.49 11.96
C CYS A 42 -7.55 -10.55 11.17
N LEU A 43 -6.97 -9.53 10.55
CA LEU A 43 -7.67 -8.53 9.74
C LEU A 43 -7.17 -8.62 8.30
N GLY A 44 -8.10 -8.65 7.34
CA GLY A 44 -7.74 -8.52 5.93
C GLY A 44 -7.38 -7.07 5.58
N ASN A 45 -8.17 -6.13 6.09
CA ASN A 45 -7.90 -4.70 5.90
C ASN A 45 -8.11 -3.93 7.20
N LEU A 46 -7.15 -3.07 7.53
CA LEU A 46 -7.27 -2.07 8.59
C LEU A 46 -6.96 -0.70 7.98
N THR A 47 -7.92 0.21 8.01
CA THR A 47 -7.69 1.61 7.63
C THR A 47 -7.94 2.50 8.82
N ILE A 48 -6.95 3.32 9.16
CA ILE A 48 -7.09 4.39 10.14
C ILE A 48 -7.01 5.71 9.38
N ASN A 49 -8.07 6.51 9.49
CA ASN A 49 -8.12 7.85 8.92
C ASN A 49 -8.19 8.87 10.06
N THR A 50 -7.23 9.79 10.08
CA THR A 50 -7.16 10.88 11.06
C THR A 50 -7.15 12.22 10.33
N ASP A 51 -8.22 12.99 10.44
CA ASP A 51 -8.37 14.32 9.85
C ASP A 51 -8.87 15.28 10.94
N CYS A 52 -8.52 16.57 10.83
CA CYS A 52 -9.03 17.64 11.68
C CYS A 52 -10.55 17.66 11.80
N PHE A 53 -11.26 17.24 10.75
CA PHE A 53 -12.72 17.32 10.69
C PHE A 53 -13.42 15.96 10.81
N LYS A 54 -12.77 14.86 10.41
CA LYS A 54 -13.40 13.54 10.30
C LYS A 54 -12.40 12.42 10.54
N ASN A 55 -12.60 11.66 11.61
CA ASN A 55 -11.81 10.45 11.81
C ASN A 55 -12.57 9.21 11.34
N GLY A 56 -11.85 8.16 10.97
CA GLY A 56 -12.46 6.93 10.52
C GLY A 56 -11.63 5.71 10.91
N LEU A 57 -12.33 4.61 11.15
CA LEU A 57 -11.74 3.29 11.33
C LEU A 57 -12.48 2.32 10.40
N THR A 58 -11.75 1.68 9.50
CA THR A 58 -12.30 0.61 8.67
C THR A 58 -11.61 -0.70 9.03
N ILE A 59 -12.41 -1.72 9.35
CA ILE A 59 -11.96 -3.07 9.63
C ILE A 59 -12.70 -4.00 8.68
N ASN A 60 -11.96 -4.62 7.76
CA ASN A 60 -12.54 -5.44 6.69
C ASN A 60 -13.66 -4.67 5.95
N LYS A 61 -14.93 -5.08 6.14
CA LYS A 61 -16.11 -4.47 5.51
C LYS A 61 -16.85 -3.47 6.41
N LEU A 62 -16.45 -3.33 7.67
CA LEU A 62 -17.03 -2.38 8.61
C LEU A 62 -16.31 -1.04 8.46
N SER A 63 -17.05 0.00 8.10
CA SER A 63 -16.54 1.38 8.09
C SER A 63 -17.19 2.17 9.22
N ILE A 64 -16.38 2.78 10.07
CA ILE A 64 -16.83 3.62 11.18
C ILE A 64 -16.33 5.03 10.93
N LYS A 65 -17.24 6.00 10.86
CA LYS A 65 -16.93 7.42 10.67
C LYS A 65 -17.28 8.18 11.94
N CYS A 66 -16.35 8.98 12.42
CA CYS A 66 -16.48 9.83 13.58
C CYS A 66 -16.51 11.29 13.13
N GLU A 67 -17.65 11.94 13.37
CA GLU A 67 -17.83 13.38 13.20
C GLU A 67 -18.03 14.04 14.58
N LYS A 68 -18.13 15.37 14.64
CA LYS A 68 -18.16 16.13 15.91
C LYS A 68 -19.17 15.56 16.92
N ILE A 69 -20.41 15.28 16.49
CA ILE A 69 -21.48 14.84 17.39
C ILE A 69 -21.96 13.41 17.07
N VAL A 70 -21.61 12.85 15.91
CA VAL A 70 -22.15 11.56 15.43
C VAL A 70 -21.04 10.55 15.19
N VAL A 71 -21.30 9.29 15.54
CA VAL A 71 -20.54 8.12 15.09
C VAL A 71 -21.44 7.30 14.17
N GLN A 72 -20.99 7.07 12.95
CA GLN A 72 -21.72 6.33 11.93
C GLN A 72 -21.01 5.02 11.64
N PHE A 73 -21.75 3.91 11.68
CA PHE A 73 -21.30 2.56 11.37
C PHE A 73 -21.95 2.15 10.05
N LYS A 74 -21.15 1.71 9.08
CA LYS A 74 -21.61 1.22 7.79
C LYS A 74 -21.07 -0.19 7.57
N MET A 75 -21.96 -1.14 7.27
CA MET A 75 -21.60 -2.51 6.96
C MET A 75 -22.66 -3.13 6.03
N ASN A 76 -22.23 -3.75 4.93
CA ASN A 76 -23.12 -4.42 3.97
C ASN A 76 -24.31 -3.55 3.51
N GLY A 77 -24.05 -2.27 3.19
CA GLY A 77 -25.07 -1.31 2.77
C GLY A 77 -25.94 -0.73 3.91
N LYS A 78 -25.95 -1.35 5.09
CA LYS A 78 -26.67 -0.84 6.26
C LYS A 78 -25.86 0.23 6.97
N THR A 79 -26.56 1.25 7.45
CA THR A 79 -25.97 2.38 8.16
C THR A 79 -26.67 2.58 9.50
N PHE A 80 -25.89 2.69 10.57
CA PHE A 80 -26.37 2.98 11.91
C PHE A 80 -25.62 4.18 12.47
N SER A 81 -26.31 5.09 13.13
CA SER A 81 -25.70 6.30 13.70
C SER A 81 -26.02 6.40 15.18
N ARG A 82 -25.03 6.84 15.96
CA ARG A 82 -25.19 7.15 17.38
C ARG A 82 -24.68 8.55 17.66
N GLN A 83 -25.47 9.34 18.40
CA GLN A 83 -25.01 10.62 18.91
C GLN A 83 -24.09 10.41 20.12
N MET A 84 -22.95 11.09 20.10
CA MET A 84 -21.96 11.11 21.16
C MET A 84 -21.29 12.48 21.20
N SER A 85 -21.56 13.23 22.26
CA SER A 85 -21.00 14.58 22.48
C SER A 85 -19.68 14.50 23.24
N VAL A 86 -18.66 13.91 22.61
CA VAL A 86 -17.27 13.88 23.12
C VAL A 86 -16.30 14.24 21.99
N SER A 87 -15.05 14.57 22.30
CA SER A 87 -14.06 14.90 21.27
C SER A 87 -13.80 13.74 20.30
N LEU A 88 -13.39 14.05 19.06
CA LEU A 88 -13.09 13.05 18.03
C LEU A 88 -12.02 12.05 18.48
N GLU A 89 -10.99 12.55 19.16
CA GLU A 89 -9.90 11.73 19.70
C GLU A 89 -10.43 10.70 20.71
N VAL A 90 -11.29 11.11 21.65
CA VAL A 90 -11.88 10.22 22.65
C VAL A 90 -12.75 9.15 21.97
N LYS A 91 -13.51 9.50 20.92
CA LYS A 91 -14.27 8.51 20.14
C LYS A 91 -13.35 7.49 19.49
N MET A 92 -12.31 7.95 18.81
CA MET A 92 -11.37 7.08 18.12
C MET A 92 -10.61 6.18 19.07
N LYS A 93 -10.12 6.71 20.20
CA LYS A 93 -9.44 5.93 21.23
C LYS A 93 -10.36 4.84 21.80
N LYS A 94 -11.64 5.15 22.04
CA LYS A 94 -12.64 4.15 22.45
C LYS A 94 -12.84 3.06 21.39
N LEU A 95 -12.93 3.44 20.11
CA LEU A 95 -13.09 2.48 19.00
C LEU A 95 -11.88 1.57 18.86
N ILE A 96 -10.68 2.14 18.77
CA ILE A 96 -9.41 1.39 18.70
C ILE A 96 -9.29 0.45 19.90
N ASN A 97 -9.59 0.93 21.11
CA ASN A 97 -9.54 0.10 22.30
C ASN A 97 -10.54 -1.06 22.25
N SER A 98 -11.73 -0.85 21.68
CA SER A 98 -12.76 -1.88 21.60
C SER A 98 -12.47 -2.97 20.57
N TYR A 99 -11.80 -2.64 19.47
CA TYR A 99 -11.55 -3.59 18.38
C TYR A 99 -10.12 -4.17 18.38
N LEU A 100 -9.11 -3.37 18.76
CA LEU A 100 -7.70 -3.71 18.56
C LEU A 100 -6.97 -4.00 19.88
N CYS A 101 -7.22 -3.22 20.93
CA CYS A 101 -6.45 -3.34 22.17
C CYS A 101 -6.82 -4.59 23.00
N GLY A 102 -5.85 -5.08 23.76
CA GLY A 102 -6.02 -6.26 24.64
C GLY A 102 -5.91 -7.61 23.93
N LYS A 103 -5.57 -7.63 22.65
CA LYS A 103 -5.29 -8.86 21.88
C LYS A 103 -3.82 -9.25 22.03
N SER A 104 -3.55 -10.55 22.11
CA SER A 104 -2.18 -11.07 22.23
C SER A 104 -1.33 -10.77 20.99
N LYS A 105 -1.93 -10.80 19.80
CA LYS A 105 -1.29 -10.53 18.51
C LYS A 105 -2.30 -9.94 17.54
N ILE A 106 -1.89 -8.96 16.73
CA ILE A 106 -2.72 -8.39 15.66
C ILE A 106 -2.00 -8.61 14.33
N LEU A 107 -2.64 -9.41 13.48
CA LEU A 107 -2.18 -9.74 12.13
C LEU A 107 -3.05 -8.96 11.15
N VAL A 108 -2.42 -8.21 10.25
CA VAL A 108 -3.12 -7.35 9.27
C VAL A 108 -2.53 -7.62 7.90
N ASP A 109 -3.35 -8.03 6.93
CA ASP A 109 -2.85 -8.25 5.58
C ASP A 109 -2.51 -6.92 4.90
N LYS A 110 -3.45 -5.97 4.89
CA LYS A 110 -3.22 -4.59 4.44
C LYS A 110 -3.56 -3.56 5.52
N PHE A 111 -2.56 -2.76 5.91
CA PHE A 111 -2.73 -1.63 6.81
C PHE A 111 -2.63 -0.33 6.01
N GLN A 112 -3.71 0.43 5.97
CA GLN A 112 -3.75 1.77 5.44
C GLN A 112 -3.79 2.85 6.53
N LEU A 113 -2.93 3.85 6.43
CA LEU A 113 -2.96 5.05 7.25
C LEU A 113 -3.12 6.28 6.34
N SER A 114 -4.08 7.13 6.70
CA SER A 114 -4.30 8.39 5.99
C SER A 114 -4.53 9.52 6.98
N SER A 115 -3.64 10.50 6.96
CA SER A 115 -3.89 11.82 7.52
C SER A 115 -4.06 12.85 6.41
N LYS A 116 -5.26 13.44 6.32
CA LYS A 116 -5.52 14.47 5.30
C LYS A 116 -4.92 15.80 5.75
N PHE A 117 -4.42 16.58 4.79
CA PHE A 117 -3.87 17.94 4.99
C PHE A 117 -2.54 18.04 5.74
N HIS A 118 -1.75 16.97 5.84
CA HIS A 118 -0.40 17.01 6.45
C HIS A 118 -0.37 17.54 7.89
N VAL A 119 -1.48 17.47 8.62
CA VAL A 119 -1.51 17.80 10.03
C VAL A 119 -1.13 16.53 10.78
N HIS A 120 -0.04 16.59 11.55
CA HIS A 120 0.55 15.48 12.32
C HIS A 120 -0.42 14.35 12.63
N SER A 121 -0.13 13.15 12.11
CA SER A 121 -0.93 11.96 12.36
C SER A 121 -1.21 11.81 13.86
N LEU A 122 -2.49 11.75 14.23
CA LEU A 122 -2.92 11.58 15.62
C LEU A 122 -2.67 10.15 16.13
N LEU A 123 -2.11 9.28 15.29
CA LEU A 123 -1.87 7.88 15.61
C LEU A 123 -1.14 7.67 16.95
N PRO A 124 -0.08 8.44 17.31
CA PRO A 124 0.59 8.31 18.60
C PRO A 124 -0.29 8.60 19.81
N ASN A 125 -1.30 9.45 19.68
CA ASN A 125 -2.25 9.75 20.76
C ASN A 125 -3.35 8.68 20.86
N LEU A 126 -3.61 7.98 19.75
CA LEU A 126 -4.68 7.00 19.60
C LEU A 126 -4.26 5.57 19.94
N LEU A 127 -3.03 5.18 19.58
CA LEU A 127 -2.51 3.83 19.80
C LEU A 127 -1.61 3.76 21.04
N PRO A 128 -1.71 2.68 21.85
CA PRO A 128 -0.71 2.41 22.88
C PRO A 128 0.68 2.21 22.28
N VAL A 129 1.72 2.75 22.94
CA VAL A 129 3.13 2.68 22.47
C VAL A 129 3.63 1.24 22.29
N ASN A 130 3.11 0.30 23.09
CA ASN A 130 3.48 -1.11 23.03
C ASN A 130 2.67 -1.93 22.01
N LEU A 131 1.72 -1.31 21.31
CA LEU A 131 0.93 -2.00 20.30
C LEU A 131 1.76 -2.23 19.04
N LYS A 132 1.81 -3.49 18.60
CA LYS A 132 2.52 -3.88 17.37
C LYS A 132 1.60 -4.68 16.45
N PHE A 133 1.62 -4.32 15.18
CA PHE A 133 0.92 -5.01 14.10
C PHE A 133 1.90 -5.85 13.30
N ARG A 134 1.57 -7.11 13.03
CA ARG A 134 2.26 -7.87 11.99
C ARG A 134 1.57 -7.62 10.67
N VAL A 135 2.27 -7.00 9.73
CA VAL A 135 1.69 -6.45 8.49
C VAL A 135 2.32 -7.09 7.26
N ASN A 136 1.53 -7.41 6.23
CA ASN A 136 2.11 -7.83 4.94
C ASN A 136 2.26 -6.64 3.98
N SER A 137 1.26 -5.75 3.94
CA SER A 137 1.17 -4.62 3.02
C SER A 137 0.89 -3.32 3.77
N LEU A 138 1.65 -2.27 3.48
CA LEU A 138 1.47 -0.94 4.05
C LEU A 138 1.09 0.08 2.98
N ASP A 139 0.06 0.87 3.25
CA ASP A 139 -0.45 1.95 2.39
C ASP A 139 -0.50 3.22 3.25
N ALA A 140 0.48 4.09 3.11
CA ALA A 140 0.62 5.32 3.85
C ALA A 140 0.42 6.50 2.90
N VAL A 141 -0.65 7.27 3.07
CA VAL A 141 -1.00 8.32 2.10
C VAL A 141 0.07 9.41 2.01
N SER A 142 0.78 9.70 3.09
CA SER A 142 1.92 10.61 3.08
C SER A 142 3.20 9.98 3.63
N HIS A 143 4.35 10.60 3.36
CA HIS A 143 5.61 10.21 3.98
C HIS A 143 5.59 10.38 5.50
N GLU A 144 4.88 11.40 6.02
CA GLU A 144 4.71 11.58 7.46
C GLU A 144 3.86 10.45 8.07
N ASP A 145 2.82 10.00 7.36
CA ASP A 145 2.03 8.83 7.76
C ASP A 145 2.92 7.57 7.78
N PHE A 146 3.77 7.41 6.78
CA PHE A 146 4.72 6.31 6.71
C PHE A 146 5.67 6.32 7.92
N GLU A 147 6.35 7.44 8.19
CA GLU A 147 7.23 7.56 9.36
C GLU A 147 6.48 7.32 10.68
N THR A 148 5.23 7.76 10.76
CA THR A 148 4.39 7.59 11.97
C THR A 148 3.98 6.14 12.20
N VAL A 149 3.72 5.36 11.14
CA VAL A 149 3.22 3.99 11.28
C VAL A 149 4.32 2.96 11.50
N ILE A 150 5.55 3.20 10.99
CA ILE A 150 6.67 2.26 11.12
C ILE A 150 6.91 1.81 12.58
N PRO A 151 6.92 2.70 13.59
CA PRO A 151 7.06 2.29 14.99
C PRO A 151 5.99 1.33 15.49
N TYR A 152 4.82 1.23 14.84
CA TYR A 152 3.75 0.31 15.23
C TYR A 152 3.81 -1.04 14.50
N ILE A 153 4.76 -1.24 13.58
CA ILE A 153 4.92 -2.50 12.85
C ILE A 153 5.89 -3.42 13.61
N ASP A 154 5.49 -4.68 13.80
CA ASP A 154 6.36 -5.72 14.36
C ASP A 154 7.50 -6.01 13.38
N HIS A 155 8.73 -6.08 13.86
CA HIS A 155 9.92 -6.33 13.04
C HIS A 155 9.83 -7.59 12.17
N ARG A 156 9.04 -8.59 12.59
CA ARG A 156 8.78 -9.84 11.84
C ARG A 156 7.90 -9.65 10.59
N SER A 157 7.43 -8.43 10.36
CA SER A 157 6.73 -8.02 9.14
C SER A 157 7.69 -7.68 8.01
N PHE A 158 8.95 -7.36 8.33
CA PHE A 158 9.92 -6.94 7.33
C PHE A 158 10.70 -8.14 6.75
N PRO A 159 11.04 -8.11 5.44
CA PRO A 159 10.62 -7.11 4.46
C PRO A 159 9.11 -7.20 4.15
N LEU A 160 8.48 -6.05 3.94
CA LEU A 160 7.06 -6.01 3.57
C LEU A 160 6.88 -6.47 2.12
N LYS A 161 5.74 -7.10 1.83
CA LYS A 161 5.40 -7.52 0.46
C LYS A 161 5.06 -6.31 -0.42
N TYR A 162 4.39 -5.33 0.15
CA TYR A 162 3.92 -4.15 -0.56
C TYR A 162 4.03 -2.90 0.32
N VAL A 163 4.60 -1.84 -0.24
CA VAL A 163 4.65 -0.51 0.39
C VAL A 163 4.16 0.52 -0.62
N ASP A 164 3.22 1.34 -0.21
CA ASP A 164 2.67 2.45 -0.99
C ASP A 164 2.77 3.73 -0.17
N THR A 165 3.49 4.72 -0.68
CA THR A 165 3.75 6.00 0.00
C THR A 165 3.98 7.13 -1.00
N THR A 166 4.03 8.37 -0.51
CA THR A 166 4.40 9.52 -1.35
C THR A 166 5.89 9.78 -1.32
N ILE A 167 6.42 10.27 -2.45
CA ILE A 167 7.77 10.82 -2.48
C ILE A 167 7.72 12.19 -1.79
N ALA A 168 8.27 12.31 -0.58
CA ALA A 168 8.39 13.60 0.10
C ALA A 168 9.70 14.31 -0.25
N ASN A 169 10.80 13.59 -0.40
CA ASN A 169 12.12 14.14 -0.77
C ASN A 169 13.08 13.01 -1.21
N THR A 170 14.37 13.31 -1.34
CA THR A 170 15.39 12.31 -1.69
C THR A 170 15.61 11.25 -0.62
N LYS A 171 15.29 11.52 0.66
CA LYS A 171 15.46 10.58 1.78
C LYS A 171 14.53 9.38 1.69
N THR A 172 13.39 9.50 1.00
CA THR A 172 12.48 8.37 0.76
C THR A 172 13.23 7.23 0.04
N PHE A 173 14.16 7.55 -0.85
CA PHE A 173 15.00 6.56 -1.55
C PHE A 173 16.15 6.02 -0.69
N ASP A 174 16.36 6.56 0.51
CA ASP A 174 17.38 6.09 1.44
C ASP A 174 16.81 5.17 2.54
N ASP A 175 15.49 5.18 2.74
CA ASP A 175 14.78 4.39 3.72
C ASP A 175 14.91 2.87 3.49
N GLN A 176 15.24 2.13 4.53
CA GLN A 176 15.50 0.69 4.45
C GLN A 176 14.23 -0.14 4.27
N VAL A 177 13.10 0.30 4.84
CA VAL A 177 11.81 -0.37 4.66
C VAL A 177 11.34 -0.19 3.22
N VAL A 178 11.50 1.01 2.66
CA VAL A 178 11.22 1.30 1.25
C VAL A 178 12.05 0.42 0.33
N LYS A 179 13.37 0.35 0.52
CA LYS A 179 14.28 -0.46 -0.31
C LYS A 179 14.04 -1.97 -0.23
N SER A 180 13.64 -2.45 0.94
CA SER A 180 13.53 -3.90 1.19
C SER A 180 12.19 -4.50 0.75
N ALA A 181 11.17 -3.68 0.48
CA ALA A 181 9.86 -4.17 0.06
C ALA A 181 9.92 -4.94 -1.27
N GLU A 182 9.07 -5.96 -1.45
CA GLU A 182 9.01 -6.67 -2.76
C GLU A 182 8.45 -5.74 -3.85
N THR A 183 7.29 -5.13 -3.58
CA THR A 183 6.67 -4.13 -4.45
C THR A 183 6.61 -2.78 -3.75
N LEU A 184 7.15 -1.76 -4.41
CA LEU A 184 7.14 -0.38 -3.94
C LEU A 184 6.29 0.47 -4.88
N VAL A 185 5.35 1.22 -4.33
CA VAL A 185 4.55 2.22 -5.03
C VAL A 185 4.87 3.59 -4.46
N LEU A 186 5.26 4.50 -5.34
CA LEU A 186 5.65 5.86 -5.01
C LEU A 186 4.72 6.84 -5.73
N ASN A 187 3.85 7.47 -4.96
CA ASN A 187 2.97 8.54 -5.40
C ASN A 187 3.76 9.85 -5.50
N MET A 188 3.83 10.39 -6.69
CA MET A 188 4.51 11.66 -6.94
C MET A 188 3.52 12.81 -6.79
N CYS A 189 3.60 13.52 -5.67
CA CYS A 189 2.90 14.79 -5.48
C CYS A 189 3.72 15.93 -6.07
N HIS A 190 3.12 16.69 -6.99
CA HIS A 190 3.73 17.80 -7.75
C HIS A 190 4.80 17.40 -8.79
N ASN A 191 5.19 18.35 -9.64
CA ASN A 191 6.20 18.19 -10.69
C ASN A 191 7.57 17.83 -10.10
N ARG A 192 7.80 16.54 -9.89
CA ARG A 192 9.06 16.01 -9.34
C ARG A 192 9.88 15.34 -10.43
N ILE A 193 11.20 15.42 -10.24
CA ILE A 193 12.19 14.75 -11.07
C ILE A 193 12.75 13.59 -10.25
N VAL A 194 12.57 12.37 -10.73
CA VAL A 194 13.22 11.17 -10.19
C VAL A 194 14.48 10.93 -11.00
N THR A 195 15.62 11.26 -10.42
CA THR A 195 16.93 11.17 -11.07
C THR A 195 17.43 9.73 -11.13
N ILE A 196 18.39 9.47 -12.01
CA ILE A 196 19.07 8.18 -12.09
C ILE A 196 19.69 7.76 -10.75
N GLU A 197 20.24 8.69 -9.97
CA GLU A 197 20.84 8.39 -8.66
C GLU A 197 19.80 7.95 -7.64
N ASN A 198 18.57 8.44 -7.72
CA ASN A 198 17.47 7.94 -6.90
C ASN A 198 17.07 6.52 -7.31
N LEU A 199 16.98 6.25 -8.62
CA LEU A 199 16.57 4.94 -9.14
C LEU A 199 17.60 3.85 -8.84
N LYS A 200 18.90 4.15 -8.92
CA LYS A 200 19.99 3.22 -8.59
C LYS A 200 19.96 2.71 -7.14
N LYS A 201 19.33 3.47 -6.23
CA LYS A 201 19.19 3.08 -4.82
C LYS A 201 18.10 2.03 -4.59
N LEU A 202 17.22 1.82 -5.57
CA LEU A 202 16.08 0.91 -5.46
C LEU A 202 16.45 -0.49 -5.95
N ASN A 203 16.22 -1.47 -5.09
CA ASN A 203 16.49 -2.88 -5.32
C ASN A 203 15.24 -3.76 -5.13
N ASN A 204 14.05 -3.13 -5.14
CA ASN A 204 12.77 -3.81 -5.09
C ASN A 204 12.56 -4.66 -6.34
N LYS A 205 11.74 -5.72 -6.25
CA LYS A 205 11.39 -6.52 -7.43
C LYS A 205 10.56 -5.71 -8.42
N THR A 206 9.62 -4.90 -7.91
CA THR A 206 8.79 -3.99 -8.71
C THR A 206 8.73 -2.61 -8.07
N VAL A 207 8.92 -1.56 -8.87
CA VAL A 207 8.77 -0.17 -8.48
C VAL A 207 7.73 0.49 -9.39
N VAL A 208 6.64 0.96 -8.80
CA VAL A 208 5.60 1.73 -9.48
C VAL A 208 5.78 3.21 -9.13
N LEU A 209 5.98 4.04 -10.14
CA LEU A 209 6.04 5.49 -10.04
C LEU A 209 4.73 6.01 -10.64
N GLN A 210 3.88 6.62 -9.83
CA GLN A 210 2.56 7.07 -10.30
C GLN A 210 2.28 8.52 -9.94
N SER A 211 1.62 9.24 -10.85
CA SER A 211 1.29 10.65 -10.64
C SER A 211 0.05 11.08 -11.43
N LEU A 212 -0.73 11.96 -10.80
CA LEU A 212 -1.78 12.75 -11.45
C LEU A 212 -1.23 14.02 -12.11
N TRP A 213 0.05 14.34 -11.90
CA TRP A 213 0.71 15.53 -12.45
C TRP A 213 1.81 15.14 -13.43
N LYS A 214 2.32 16.10 -14.20
CA LYS A 214 3.48 15.88 -15.07
C LYS A 214 4.72 15.60 -14.22
N PHE A 215 5.39 14.50 -14.52
CA PHE A 215 6.61 14.12 -13.84
C PHE A 215 7.69 13.67 -14.83
N ARG A 216 8.94 13.73 -14.37
CA ARG A 216 10.09 13.26 -15.15
C ARG A 216 10.80 12.16 -14.38
N VAL A 217 11.03 11.04 -15.05
CA VAL A 217 11.82 9.94 -14.52
C VAL A 217 12.95 9.64 -15.49
N ASP A 218 14.16 9.57 -14.98
CA ASP A 218 15.36 9.28 -15.77
C ASP A 218 15.51 7.78 -16.09
N ILE A 219 14.45 7.15 -16.61
CA ILE A 219 14.45 5.74 -17.02
C ILE A 219 15.43 5.50 -18.19
N VAL A 220 15.39 6.33 -19.23
CA VAL A 220 16.29 6.19 -20.39
C VAL A 220 17.77 6.29 -19.97
N PRO A 221 18.19 7.30 -19.19
CA PRO A 221 19.54 7.34 -18.60
C PRO A 221 19.88 6.11 -17.75
N LEU A 222 18.92 5.58 -16.98
CA LEU A 222 19.12 4.37 -16.19
C LEU A 222 19.45 3.17 -17.10
N ILE A 223 18.67 2.95 -18.15
CA ILE A 223 18.92 1.85 -19.11
C ILE A 223 20.30 1.99 -19.76
N LYS A 224 20.66 3.19 -20.24
CA LYS A 224 21.99 3.45 -20.80
C LYS A 224 23.13 3.13 -19.82
N TYR A 225 22.95 3.47 -18.54
CA TYR A 225 23.92 3.13 -17.49
C TYR A 225 24.07 1.61 -17.31
N HIS A 226 22.96 0.86 -17.33
CA HIS A 226 22.98 -0.60 -17.20
C HIS A 226 23.62 -1.29 -18.41
N ILE A 227 23.34 -0.82 -19.64
CA ILE A 227 24.03 -1.28 -20.86
C ILE A 227 25.55 -1.03 -20.74
N LYS A 228 25.95 0.19 -20.38
CA LYS A 228 27.38 0.56 -20.25
C LYS A 228 28.10 -0.28 -19.20
N THR A 229 27.44 -0.58 -18.09
CA THR A 229 28.02 -1.37 -16.98
C THR A 229 27.83 -2.87 -17.14
N LYS A 230 27.06 -3.32 -18.14
CA LYS A 230 26.62 -4.71 -18.37
C LYS A 230 25.95 -5.35 -17.13
N LYS A 231 25.42 -4.52 -16.22
CA LYS A 231 24.75 -4.96 -15.00
C LYS A 231 23.25 -5.05 -15.25
N ASP A 232 22.66 -6.18 -14.88
CA ASP A 232 21.22 -6.36 -15.00
C ASP A 232 20.43 -5.40 -14.09
N ILE A 233 19.27 -4.93 -14.56
CA ILE A 233 18.42 -3.98 -13.82
C ILE A 233 17.73 -4.67 -12.64
N ARG A 234 17.37 -5.97 -12.76
CA ARG A 234 16.62 -6.81 -11.80
C ARG A 234 15.26 -6.29 -11.30
N THR A 235 15.03 -4.99 -11.37
CA THR A 235 13.83 -4.27 -10.97
C THR A 235 12.93 -4.05 -12.17
N THR A 236 11.65 -4.40 -12.05
CA THR A 236 10.64 -3.94 -13.02
C THR A 236 10.18 -2.54 -12.62
N PHE A 237 10.35 -1.56 -13.51
CA PHE A 237 9.80 -0.22 -13.30
C PHE A 237 8.49 -0.06 -14.06
N VAL A 238 7.51 0.53 -13.39
CA VAL A 238 6.18 0.83 -13.93
C VAL A 238 5.95 2.32 -13.75
N ASN A 239 5.80 3.07 -14.83
CA ASN A 239 5.44 4.49 -14.78
C ASN A 239 3.96 4.60 -15.12
N SER A 240 3.13 4.96 -14.16
CA SER A 240 1.66 5.01 -14.28
C SER A 240 1.16 6.45 -14.28
N THR A 241 0.21 6.76 -15.16
CA THR A 241 -0.40 8.09 -15.26
C THR A 241 -1.74 8.03 -15.98
N ASP A 242 -2.56 9.06 -15.82
CA ASP A 242 -3.79 9.25 -16.61
C ASP A 242 -3.56 10.12 -17.86
N ASP A 243 -2.37 10.73 -17.97
CA ASP A 243 -2.02 11.59 -19.10
C ASP A 243 -1.35 10.77 -20.21
N LYS A 244 -2.12 10.49 -21.27
CA LYS A 244 -1.62 9.77 -22.44
C LYS A 244 -0.46 10.49 -23.13
N ASP A 245 -0.46 11.83 -23.14
CA ASP A 245 0.61 12.61 -23.78
C ASP A 245 1.94 12.41 -23.06
N LEU A 246 1.93 12.16 -21.75
CA LEU A 246 3.15 11.79 -21.01
C LEU A 246 3.69 10.44 -21.43
N ILE A 247 2.81 9.46 -21.65
CA ILE A 247 3.19 8.12 -22.12
C ILE A 247 3.81 8.22 -23.52
N ASP A 248 3.14 8.94 -24.43
CA ASP A 248 3.63 9.14 -25.81
C ASP A 248 4.95 9.90 -25.81
N SER A 249 5.10 10.94 -24.97
CA SER A 249 6.36 11.67 -24.80
C SER A 249 7.49 10.79 -24.24
N MET A 250 7.18 9.88 -23.32
CA MET A 250 8.17 8.92 -22.81
C MET A 250 8.57 7.91 -23.90
N LEU A 251 7.61 7.33 -24.63
CA LEU A 251 7.88 6.39 -25.72
C LEU A 251 8.70 7.04 -26.85
N HIS A 252 8.41 8.28 -27.23
CA HIS A 252 9.21 9.01 -28.22
C HIS A 252 10.69 9.13 -27.79
N LYS A 253 10.99 9.30 -26.50
CA LYS A 253 12.37 9.29 -26.00
C LYS A 253 13.02 7.92 -26.14
N PHE A 254 12.25 6.83 -26.01
CA PHE A 254 12.75 5.49 -26.29
C PHE A 254 13.01 5.29 -27.78
N GLU A 255 12.15 5.79 -28.67
CA GLU A 255 12.35 5.72 -30.13
C GLU A 255 13.64 6.43 -30.56
N LEU A 256 13.88 7.65 -30.05
CA LEU A 256 15.08 8.41 -30.36
C LEU A 256 16.38 7.70 -29.95
N GLU A 257 16.34 6.95 -28.84
CA GLU A 257 17.55 6.42 -28.20
C GLU A 257 17.76 4.92 -28.43
N PHE A 258 16.68 4.19 -28.72
CA PHE A 258 16.64 2.73 -28.81
C PHE A 258 15.80 2.24 -29.99
N GLY A 259 15.55 3.10 -30.99
CA GLY A 259 14.73 2.77 -32.16
C GLY A 259 15.19 1.52 -32.92
N GLU A 260 16.50 1.23 -32.94
CA GLU A 260 17.05 0.01 -33.54
C GLU A 260 16.58 -1.30 -32.86
N PHE A 261 16.09 -1.20 -31.62
CA PHE A 261 15.61 -2.33 -30.82
C PHE A 261 14.08 -2.47 -30.79
N GLN A 262 13.38 -1.77 -31.69
CA GLN A 262 11.92 -1.87 -31.80
C GLN A 262 11.52 -3.27 -32.27
N CYS A 263 10.51 -3.88 -31.63
CA CYS A 263 10.04 -5.21 -31.97
C CYS A 263 8.58 -5.43 -31.56
N ASN A 264 8.00 -6.58 -31.92
CA ASN A 264 6.60 -6.88 -31.59
C ASN A 264 6.38 -7.42 -30.16
N LEU A 265 7.45 -7.83 -29.47
CA LEU A 265 7.41 -8.53 -28.17
C LEU A 265 6.50 -9.76 -28.18
N ASP A 266 6.71 -10.65 -29.16
CA ASP A 266 5.94 -11.89 -29.30
C ASP A 266 6.01 -12.73 -28.01
N GLY A 267 4.85 -13.18 -27.52
CA GLY A 267 4.72 -13.93 -26.27
C GLY A 267 4.41 -13.09 -25.01
N VAL A 268 4.45 -11.77 -25.08
CA VAL A 268 3.96 -10.90 -23.99
C VAL A 268 2.44 -10.76 -24.10
N ASN A 269 1.70 -11.54 -23.29
CA ASN A 269 0.24 -11.49 -23.25
C ASN A 269 -0.25 -10.34 -22.37
N LYS A 270 -0.27 -9.12 -22.93
CA LYS A 270 -0.77 -7.90 -22.28
C LYS A 270 -1.62 -7.08 -23.24
N ARG A 271 -2.55 -6.30 -22.67
CA ARG A 271 -3.38 -5.34 -23.42
C ARG A 271 -2.55 -4.08 -23.71
N PHE A 272 -1.78 -4.11 -24.79
CA PHE A 272 -0.99 -2.96 -25.21
C PHE A 272 -1.86 -1.78 -25.63
N ILE A 273 -1.31 -0.57 -25.54
CA ILE A 273 -1.91 0.60 -26.16
C ILE A 273 -1.80 0.44 -27.70
N PRO A 274 -2.90 0.52 -28.45
CA PRO A 274 -2.85 0.41 -29.90
C PRO A 274 -1.91 1.45 -30.53
N GLY A 275 -1.02 1.01 -31.42
CA GLY A 275 -0.05 1.87 -32.10
C GLY A 275 1.18 2.26 -31.28
N SER A 276 1.27 1.90 -29.99
CA SER A 276 2.44 2.23 -29.18
C SER A 276 3.66 1.39 -29.56
N SER A 277 4.83 2.03 -29.66
CA SER A 277 6.11 1.37 -29.87
C SER A 277 6.51 0.46 -28.71
N LYS A 278 7.24 -0.60 -29.04
CA LYS A 278 7.66 -1.67 -28.13
C LYS A 278 9.12 -1.98 -28.41
N PHE A 279 9.90 -2.22 -27.36
CA PHE A 279 11.35 -2.35 -27.48
C PHE A 279 11.84 -3.59 -26.74
N SER A 280 12.90 -4.20 -27.28
CA SER A 280 13.66 -5.27 -26.65
C SER A 280 15.14 -4.93 -26.67
N ILE A 281 15.60 -4.21 -25.63
CA ILE A 281 16.92 -3.58 -25.59
C ILE A 281 17.91 -4.53 -24.90
N PRO A 282 18.96 -5.03 -25.58
CA PRO A 282 19.95 -5.92 -24.97
C PRO A 282 20.80 -5.16 -23.94
N ILE A 283 21.01 -5.77 -22.75
CA ILE A 283 21.98 -5.27 -21.75
C ILE A 283 23.31 -6.01 -21.92
N ASN A 284 23.24 -7.34 -22.02
CA ASN A 284 24.38 -8.25 -22.21
C ASN A 284 23.90 -9.51 -22.96
N ASN A 285 24.72 -10.56 -23.01
CA ASN A 285 24.39 -11.79 -23.74
C ASN A 285 23.26 -12.62 -23.09
N GLU A 286 22.92 -12.34 -21.84
CA GLU A 286 22.02 -13.13 -21.00
C GLU A 286 20.79 -12.34 -20.51
N SER A 287 20.73 -11.02 -20.77
CA SER A 287 19.59 -10.22 -20.37
C SER A 287 19.32 -9.03 -21.28
N ARG A 288 18.04 -8.67 -21.34
CA ARG A 288 17.48 -7.56 -22.12
C ARG A 288 16.35 -6.88 -21.34
N ILE A 289 15.98 -5.69 -21.78
CA ILE A 289 14.90 -4.90 -21.19
C ILE A 289 13.78 -4.80 -22.21
N GLN A 290 12.61 -5.27 -21.81
CA GLN A 290 11.39 -5.06 -22.57
C GLN A 290 10.74 -3.75 -22.12
N VAL A 291 10.41 -2.90 -23.08
CA VAL A 291 9.69 -1.65 -22.84
C VAL A 291 8.41 -1.64 -23.66
N TYR A 292 7.27 -1.43 -23.02
CA TYR A 292 5.97 -1.39 -23.67
C TYR A 292 4.94 -0.62 -22.84
N ALA A 293 3.93 -0.07 -23.50
CA ALA A 293 2.83 0.61 -22.84
C ALA A 293 1.56 -0.25 -22.82
N ILE A 294 0.82 -0.21 -21.71
CA ILE A 294 -0.45 -0.91 -21.51
C ILE A 294 -1.54 0.05 -21.04
N GLU A 295 -2.78 -0.35 -21.28
CA GLU A 295 -3.99 0.30 -20.78
C GLU A 295 -4.70 -0.64 -19.80
N GLU A 296 -4.98 -0.17 -18.59
CA GLU A 296 -5.69 -0.90 -17.54
C GLU A 296 -6.92 -0.08 -17.05
N PRO A 297 -8.10 -0.25 -17.70
CA PRO A 297 -9.28 0.60 -17.47
C PRO A 297 -9.90 0.54 -16.07
N GLU A 298 -9.59 -0.51 -15.32
CA GLU A 298 -10.15 -0.75 -13.98
C GLU A 298 -9.33 -0.11 -12.86
N GLU A 299 -8.18 0.48 -13.19
CA GLU A 299 -7.29 1.12 -12.23
C GLU A 299 -7.40 2.64 -12.21
N ALA A 300 -6.95 3.24 -11.11
CA ALA A 300 -6.95 4.69 -10.94
C ALA A 300 -6.00 5.42 -11.89
N PHE A 301 -4.98 4.72 -12.42
CA PHE A 301 -4.04 5.23 -13.42
C PHE A 301 -4.18 4.39 -14.69
N LEU A 302 -4.84 4.96 -15.70
CA LEU A 302 -5.26 4.23 -16.90
C LEU A 302 -4.08 3.71 -17.73
N TYR A 303 -3.02 4.49 -17.85
CA TYR A 303 -1.90 4.19 -18.75
C TYR A 303 -0.63 3.89 -17.97
N LYS A 304 0.11 2.87 -18.44
CA LYS A 304 1.37 2.45 -17.81
C LYS A 304 2.44 2.17 -18.85
N ILE A 305 3.65 2.68 -18.63
CA ILE A 305 4.87 2.19 -19.31
C ILE A 305 5.56 1.20 -18.40
N ILE A 306 5.77 0.00 -18.93
CA ILE A 306 6.47 -1.09 -18.26
C ILE A 306 7.88 -1.17 -18.79
N VAL A 307 8.85 -1.21 -17.89
CA VAL A 307 10.27 -1.43 -18.16
C VAL A 307 10.66 -2.67 -17.39
N LYS A 308 10.70 -3.80 -18.08
CA LYS A 308 10.83 -5.12 -17.47
C LYS A 308 12.12 -5.78 -17.90
N PRO A 309 13.05 -6.08 -16.97
CA PRO A 309 14.19 -6.93 -17.28
C PRO A 309 13.70 -8.36 -17.53
N VAL A 310 14.24 -8.99 -18.57
CA VAL A 310 14.02 -10.40 -18.89
C VAL A 310 15.36 -11.06 -19.22
N PRO A 311 15.51 -12.37 -18.96
CA PRO A 311 16.62 -13.15 -19.53
C PRO A 311 16.59 -13.09 -21.06
#